data_AF-A0A1R0GMU5-F1
#
_entry.id   AF-A0A1R0GMU5-F1
#
_cell.length_a   1.000
_cell.length_b   1.000
_cell.length_c   1.000
_cell.angle_alpha   90.00
_cell.angle_beta   90.00
_cell.angle_gamma   90.00
#
_symmetry.space_group_name_H-M   'P 1'
#
loop_
_entity.id
_entity.type
_entity.pdbx_description
1 polymer ?
#
loop_
_entity_poly.entity_id
_entity_poly.type
_entity_poly.pdbx_seq_one_letter_code
_entity_poly.pdbx_strand_id
1 'polypeptide(L)' 'MVSIDLSGPFPETESGNKCIILITDLLTRWVDAVAVPNTTAE' A
#
# COMPACT_ATOMS: atom_id res chain seq x y z
N MET A 1 10.48 -14.58 -1.34
CA MET A 1 10.16 -13.76 -2.53
C MET A 1 9.10 -12.78 -2.10
N VAL A 2 9.28 -11.50 -2.37
CA VAL A 2 8.35 -10.45 -1.93
C VAL A 2 7.59 -9.92 -3.14
N SER A 3 6.28 -9.74 -3.00
CA SER A 3 5.43 -9.05 -3.97
C SER A 3 5.04 -7.69 -3.39
N ILE A 4 5.13 -6.64 -4.20
CA ILE A 4 4.74 -5.29 -3.82
C ILE A 4 3.65 -4.84 -4.78
N ASP A 5 2.54 -4.37 -4.23
CA ASP A 5 1.39 -3.85 -4.98
C ASP A 5 0.92 -2.52 -4.39
N LEU A 6 0.32 -1.67 -5.23
CA LEU A 6 -0.23 -0.37 -4.82
C LEU A 6 -1.73 -0.37 -5.11
N SER A 7 -2.53 -0.22 -4.06
CA SER A 7 -3.98 -0.13 -4.17
C SER A 7 -4.46 1.29 -3.95
N GLY A 8 -5.26 1.82 -4.88
CA GLY A 8 -5.84 3.15 -4.82
C GLY A 8 -6.15 3.74 -6.20
N PRO A 9 -6.68 4.99 -6.23
CA PRO A 9 -6.91 5.87 -5.10
C PRO A 9 -8.24 5.59 -4.37
N PHE A 10 -8.19 5.58 -3.03
CA PHE A 10 -9.33 5.50 -2.13
C PHE A 10 -9.78 6.90 -1.68
N PRO A 11 -10.97 7.05 -1.05
CA PRO A 11 -11.33 8.28 -0.37
C PRO A 11 -10.25 8.72 0.63
N GLU A 12 -9.99 10.02 0.67
CA GLU A 12 -8.98 10.60 1.55
C GLU A 12 -9.35 10.37 3.02
N THR A 13 -8.43 9.78 3.78
CA THR A 13 -8.55 9.66 5.24
C THR A 13 -8.34 11.03 5.90
N GLU A 14 -8.73 11.17 7.17
CA GLU A 14 -8.44 12.39 7.96
C GLU A 14 -6.95 12.73 8.03
N SER A 15 -6.09 11.72 7.90
CA SER A 15 -4.62 11.86 7.87
C SER A 15 -4.06 12.16 6.48
N GLY A 16 -4.91 12.38 5.47
CA GLY A 16 -4.51 12.68 4.10
C GLY A 16 -4.10 11.46 3.26
N ASN A 17 -4.19 10.23 3.79
CA ASN A 17 -3.87 8.99 3.06
C ASN A 17 -4.91 8.66 1.99
N LYS A 18 -4.44 8.28 0.79
CA LYS A 18 -5.28 7.93 -0.38
C LYS A 18 -4.94 6.57 -0.99
N CYS A 19 -3.76 6.04 -0.70
CA CYS A 19 -3.32 4.76 -1.25
C CYS A 19 -2.81 3.85 -0.13
N ILE A 20 -2.75 2.55 -0.44
CA ILE A 20 -2.18 1.54 0.44
C ILE A 20 -1.12 0.77 -0.36
N ILE A 21 0.08 0.66 0.18
CA ILE A 21 1.13 -0.22 -0.33
C ILE A 21 0.98 -1.58 0.37
N LEU A 22 0.88 -2.64 -0.41
CA LEU A 22 0.81 -4.02 0.05
C LEU A 22 2.15 -4.69 -0.19
N ILE A 23 2.78 -5.18 0.87
CA ILE A 23 4.03 -5.95 0.81
C ILE A 23 3.69 -7.36 1.27
N THR A 24 3.78 -8.33 0.37
CA THR A 24 3.45 -9.72 0.65
C THR A 24 4.70 -10.59 0.62
N ASP A 25 5.01 -11.25 1.74
CA ASP A 25 5.94 -12.38 1.73
C ASP A 25 5.23 -13.61 1.16
N LEU A 26 5.60 -14.02 -0.05
CA LEU A 26 4.91 -15.08 -0.78
C LEU A 26 5.12 -16.47 -0.17
N LEU A 27 6.13 -16.66 0.69
CA LEU A 27 6.35 -17.94 1.37
C LEU A 27 5.32 -18.14 2.49
N THR A 28 5.18 -17.14 3.36
CA THR A 28 4.28 -17.21 4.52
C THR A 28 2.88 -16.70 4.22
N ARG A 29 2.69 -16.00 3.09
CA ARG A 29 1.52 -15.19 2.78
C ARG A 29 1.23 -14.10 3.82
N TRP A 30 2.26 -13.68 4.56
CA TRP A 30 2.16 -12.52 5.44
C TRP A 30 2.05 -11.25 4.61
N VAL A 31 1.13 -10.36 4.99
CA VAL A 31 0.87 -9.09 4.30
C VAL A 31 1.08 -7.93 5.27
N ASP A 32 2.01 -7.04 4.91
CA ASP A 32 2.16 -5.74 5.54
C ASP A 32 1.51 -4.66 4.65
N ALA A 33 0.62 -3.86 5.24
CA ALA A 33 -0.12 -2.81 4.55
C ALA A 33 0.24 -1.42 5.11
N VAL A 34 0.67 -0.50 4.24
CA VAL A 34 1.11 0.84 4.62
C VAL A 34 0.26 1.89 3.92
N ALA A 35 -0.41 2.75 4.69
CA ALA A 35 -1.20 3.86 4.16
C ALA A 35 -0.29 5.04 3.77
N VAL A 36 -0.51 5.62 2.59
CA VAL A 36 0.31 6.72 2.05
C VAL A 36 -0.56 7.86 1.44
N PRO A 37 -0.13 9.13 1.56
CA PRO A 37 -0.91 10.31 1.16
C PRO A 37 -1.10 10.48 -0.35
N ASN A 38 -0.10 10.16 -1.15
CA ASN A 38 -0.23 10.01 -2.60
C ASN A 38 1.08 9.41 -3.11
N THR A 39 1.02 8.34 -3.90
CA THR A 39 2.22 7.81 -4.59
C THR A 39 2.18 8.31 -6.02
N THR A 40 2.65 9.53 -6.24
CA THR A 40 3.31 9.84 -7.52
C THR A 40 4.69 9.22 -7.42
N ALA A 41 4.96 8.18 -8.22
CA ALA A 41 6.33 7.75 -8.45
C ALA A 41 7.01 8.87 -9.26
N GLU A 42 8.01 9.52 -8.68
CA GLU A 42 8.92 10.42 -9.41
C GLU A 42 10.14 9.65 -9.92
#